data_AF-L2GUV2-F1
#
_entry.id   AF-L2GUV2-F1
#
_cell.length_a   1.000
_cell.length_b   1.000
_cell.length_c   1.000
_cell.angle_alpha   90.00
_cell.angle_beta   90.00
_cell.angle_gamma   90.00
#
_symmetry.space_group_name_H-M   'P 1'
#
loop_
_entity.id
_entity.type
_entity.pdbx_description
1 polymer ?
#
loop_
_entity_poly.entity_id
_entity_poly.type
_entity_poly.pdbx_seq_one_letter_code
_entity_poly.pdbx_strand_id
1 'polypeptide(L)'
;MFLFLFPILALVNNSNIFKSIQTLHKKTKFRTFYEMFDVKENTDIKVIRSQFYRLVKESKPFPDLDLPKNLAEKIITDGYNILNKHKKEYDLMLKDKFTVPINPEAKAFFYVNLVVFILFIAVLTDLLVSFMRFLINRRKYEGVNKAEEKKLRRSGDIQVFGWDRMYTVRLYKRVKRIFIR
;
A
#
# COMPACT_ATOMS: atom_id res chain seq x y z
N MET A 1 -16.61 0.71 -4.61
CA MET A 1 -15.78 -0.50 -4.84
C MET A 1 -14.29 -0.20 -5.14
N PHE A 2 -13.89 1.06 -5.38
CA PHE A 2 -12.52 1.41 -5.78
C PHE A 2 -11.53 1.76 -4.64
N LEU A 3 -12.01 1.89 -3.40
CA LEU A 3 -11.17 2.28 -2.25
C LEU A 3 -10.11 1.23 -1.86
N PHE A 4 -10.24 -0.02 -2.33
CA PHE A 4 -9.36 -1.13 -1.95
C PHE A 4 -8.26 -1.47 -2.98
N LEU A 5 -8.32 -0.89 -4.18
CA LEU A 5 -7.28 -1.09 -5.22
C LEU A 5 -6.13 -0.07 -5.15
N PHE A 6 -6.38 1.07 -4.49
CA PHE A 6 -5.41 2.15 -4.32
C PHE A 6 -4.11 1.74 -3.59
N PRO A 7 -4.13 0.95 -2.49
CA PRO A 7 -2.89 0.63 -1.77
C PRO A 7 -1.95 -0.29 -2.57
N ILE A 8 -2.49 -1.15 -3.45
CA ILE A 8 -1.68 -2.10 -4.24
C ILE A 8 -0.92 -1.37 -5.36
N LEU A 9 -1.58 -0.43 -6.04
CA LEU A 9 -0.94 0.38 -7.10
C LEU A 9 0.09 1.39 -6.54
N ALA A 10 -0.15 1.94 -5.35
CA ALA A 10 0.78 2.87 -4.71
C ALA A 10 2.11 2.22 -4.27
N LEU A 11 2.11 0.91 -3.99
CA LEU A 11 3.28 0.17 -3.49
C LEU A 11 4.31 -0.19 -4.59
N VAL A 12 3.88 -0.39 -5.82
CA VAL A 12 4.71 -1.07 -6.83
C VAL A 12 5.64 -0.14 -7.61
N ASN A 13 5.28 1.12 -7.85
CA ASN A 13 6.10 2.01 -8.71
C ASN A 13 7.02 2.99 -7.96
N ASN A 14 6.80 3.24 -6.68
CA ASN A 14 7.43 4.37 -5.98
C ASN A 14 8.63 3.99 -5.09
N SER A 15 9.00 2.72 -4.99
CA SER A 15 9.97 2.25 -3.98
C SER A 15 11.37 2.82 -4.14
N ASN A 16 11.82 3.08 -5.38
CA ASN A 16 13.19 3.54 -5.63
C ASN A 16 13.34 5.04 -5.39
N ILE A 17 12.43 5.85 -5.93
CA ILE A 17 12.40 7.31 -5.69
C ILE A 17 12.26 7.57 -4.20
N PHE A 18 11.37 6.85 -3.53
CA PHE A 18 11.14 7.00 -2.10
C PHE A 18 12.38 6.65 -1.26
N LYS A 19 13.10 5.55 -1.58
CA LYS A 19 14.37 5.21 -0.92
C LYS A 19 15.44 6.29 -1.10
N SER A 20 15.54 6.87 -2.29
CA SER A 20 16.51 7.94 -2.55
C SER A 20 16.16 9.22 -1.80
N ILE A 21 14.87 9.59 -1.71
CA ILE A 21 14.41 10.72 -0.88
C ILE A 21 14.72 10.48 0.60
N GLN A 22 14.44 9.28 1.12
CA GLN A 22 14.77 8.93 2.50
C GLN A 22 16.28 8.99 2.76
N THR A 23 17.09 8.58 1.78
CA THR A 23 18.55 8.65 1.88
C THR A 23 19.02 10.11 1.90
N LEU A 24 18.43 10.97 1.05
CA LEU A 24 18.69 12.40 1.04
C LEU A 24 18.41 13.03 2.41
N HIS A 25 17.22 12.81 2.99
CA HIS A 25 16.82 13.39 4.27
C HIS A 25 17.61 12.84 5.46
N LYS A 26 18.02 11.58 5.44
CA LYS A 26 18.82 10.97 6.52
C LYS A 26 20.27 11.42 6.52
N LYS A 27 20.82 11.75 5.34
CA LYS A 27 22.26 11.98 5.15
C LYS A 27 22.60 13.43 4.88
N THR A 28 21.62 14.25 4.47
CA THR A 28 21.82 15.65 4.15
C THR A 28 20.76 16.51 4.83
N LYS A 29 20.95 17.84 4.81
CA LYS A 29 19.99 18.83 5.33
C LYS A 29 18.94 19.25 4.29
N PHE A 30 19.04 18.78 3.05
CA PHE A 30 18.18 19.20 1.95
C PHE A 30 16.82 18.51 2.02
N ARG A 31 15.75 19.28 1.75
CA ARG A 31 14.38 18.76 1.72
C ARG A 31 14.05 18.17 0.37
N THR A 32 14.65 18.67 -0.71
CA THR A 32 14.41 18.19 -2.07
C THR A 32 15.71 18.06 -2.87
N PHE A 33 15.69 17.23 -3.92
CA PHE A 33 16.81 17.20 -4.88
C PHE A 33 16.98 18.53 -5.62
N TYR A 34 15.92 19.33 -5.78
CA TYR A 34 16.00 20.67 -6.36
C TYR A 34 16.85 21.62 -5.49
N GLU A 35 16.63 21.60 -4.18
CA GLU A 35 17.46 22.34 -3.22
C GLU A 35 18.91 21.87 -3.23
N MET A 36 19.14 20.56 -3.32
CA MET A 36 20.50 19.99 -3.36
C MET A 36 21.31 20.47 -4.59
N PHE A 37 20.65 20.63 -5.74
CA PHE A 37 21.28 21.15 -6.96
C PHE A 37 21.26 22.68 -7.07
N ASP A 38 20.66 23.37 -6.09
CA ASP A 38 20.44 24.82 -6.10
C ASP A 38 19.69 25.29 -7.37
N VAL A 39 18.61 24.57 -7.71
CA VAL A 39 17.77 24.85 -8.90
C VAL A 39 16.29 24.89 -8.54
N LYS A 40 15.49 25.52 -9.40
CA LYS A 40 14.03 25.58 -9.25
C LYS A 40 13.37 24.32 -9.84
N GLU A 41 12.17 23.99 -9.38
CA GLU A 41 11.41 22.80 -9.82
C GLU A 41 11.17 22.78 -11.35
N ASN A 42 11.00 23.96 -11.96
CA ASN A 42 10.77 24.11 -13.40
C ASN A 42 12.06 24.30 -14.24
N THR A 43 13.23 24.02 -13.67
CA THR A 43 14.50 24.16 -14.39
C THR A 43 14.66 23.07 -15.47
N ASP A 44 15.26 23.43 -16.60
CA ASP A 44 15.59 22.54 -17.71
C ASP A 44 16.67 21.53 -17.31
N ILE A 45 16.58 20.30 -17.83
CA ILE A 45 17.49 19.19 -17.57
C ILE A 45 18.93 19.56 -17.93
N LYS A 46 19.14 20.40 -18.94
CA LYS A 46 20.49 20.88 -19.33
C LYS A 46 21.20 21.60 -18.19
N VAL A 47 20.47 22.41 -17.43
CA VAL A 47 21.01 23.15 -16.28
C VAL A 47 21.25 22.20 -15.10
N ILE A 48 20.34 21.25 -14.87
CA ILE A 48 20.53 20.21 -13.84
C ILE A 48 21.78 19.37 -14.16
N ARG A 49 22.01 19.06 -15.43
CA ARG A 49 23.19 18.32 -15.89
C ARG A 49 24.48 19.10 -15.70
N SER A 50 24.50 20.41 -15.94
CA SER A 50 25.70 21.21 -15.68
C SER A 50 26.02 21.25 -14.18
N GLN A 51 24.99 21.39 -13.33
CA GLN A 51 25.14 21.35 -11.88
C GLN A 51 25.64 20.00 -11.36
N PHE A 52 25.12 18.91 -11.92
CA PHE A 52 25.60 17.56 -11.64
C PHE A 52 27.10 17.42 -11.89
N TYR A 53 27.58 17.82 -13.07
CA TYR A 53 29.01 17.73 -13.38
C TYR A 53 29.87 18.66 -12.51
N ARG A 54 29.33 19.81 -12.10
CA ARG A 54 30.00 20.71 -11.16
C ARG A 54 30.21 20.01 -9.81
N LEU A 55 29.14 19.51 -9.21
CA LEU A 55 29.17 18.88 -7.88
C LEU A 55 30.00 17.59 -7.85
N VAL A 56 29.97 16.77 -8.90
CA VAL A 56 30.78 15.54 -8.96
C VAL A 56 32.28 15.82 -9.10
N LYS A 57 32.65 16.93 -9.74
CA LYS A 57 34.06 17.33 -9.88
C LYS A 57 34.63 17.95 -8.61
N GLU A 58 33.78 18.47 -7.73
CA GLU A 58 34.20 19.06 -6.46
C GLU A 58 34.75 17.99 -5.50
N SER A 59 35.86 18.30 -4.83
CA SER A 59 36.46 17.40 -3.84
C SER A 59 35.58 17.23 -2.60
N LYS A 60 34.83 18.27 -2.25
CA LYS A 60 33.79 18.30 -1.20
C LYS A 60 32.53 18.97 -1.76
N PRO A 61 31.59 18.19 -2.34
CA PRO A 61 30.37 18.73 -2.94
C PRO A 61 29.45 19.42 -1.91
N PHE A 62 29.58 19.05 -0.64
CA PHE A 62 28.83 19.62 0.48
C PHE A 62 29.80 19.99 1.61
N PRO A 63 30.38 21.20 1.59
CA PRO A 63 31.41 21.59 2.56
C PRO A 63 30.89 21.61 4.01
N ASP A 64 29.59 21.88 4.20
CA ASP A 64 28.94 21.96 5.51
C ASP A 64 28.49 20.60 6.07
N LEU A 65 28.76 19.51 5.37
CA LEU A 65 28.37 18.15 5.75
C LEU A 65 29.61 17.25 5.81
N ASP A 66 29.78 16.55 6.92
CA ASP A 66 30.83 15.54 7.07
C ASP A 66 30.41 14.22 6.39
N LEU A 67 30.42 14.23 5.05
CA LEU A 67 30.02 13.11 4.21
C LEU A 67 31.23 12.55 3.44
N PRO A 68 31.45 11.23 3.43
CA PRO A 68 32.48 10.63 2.61
C PRO A 68 32.15 10.83 1.12
N LYS A 69 33.17 11.16 0.32
CA LYS A 69 33.04 11.52 -1.10
C LYS A 69 32.21 10.52 -1.91
N ASN A 70 32.48 9.22 -1.75
CA ASN A 70 31.76 8.15 -2.45
C ASN A 70 30.26 8.16 -2.16
N LEU A 71 29.86 8.53 -0.94
CA LEU A 71 28.47 8.57 -0.52
C LEU A 71 27.79 9.85 -1.03
N ALA A 72 28.50 10.98 -1.03
CA ALA A 72 28.03 12.23 -1.63
C ALA A 72 27.80 12.06 -3.15
N GLU A 73 28.76 11.49 -3.88
CA GLU A 73 28.64 11.20 -5.31
C GLU A 73 27.45 10.28 -5.62
N LYS A 74 27.21 9.27 -4.78
CA LYS A 74 26.05 8.38 -4.92
C LYS A 74 24.74 9.14 -4.78
N ILE A 75 24.60 9.98 -3.74
CA ILE A 75 23.38 10.78 -3.51
C ILE A 75 23.16 11.75 -4.67
N ILE A 76 24.22 12.41 -5.13
CA ILE A 76 24.17 13.34 -6.27
C ILE A 76 23.74 12.60 -7.56
N THR A 77 24.31 11.42 -7.80
CA THR A 77 23.98 10.60 -8.97
C THR A 77 22.55 10.07 -8.93
N ASP A 78 22.09 9.62 -7.76
CA ASP A 78 20.72 9.17 -7.55
C ASP A 78 19.73 10.33 -7.77
N GLY A 79 20.03 11.52 -7.23
CA GLY A 79 19.24 12.74 -7.43
C GLY A 79 19.18 13.14 -8.91
N TYR A 80 20.30 13.12 -9.63
CA TYR A 80 20.33 13.40 -11.05
C TYR A 80 19.53 12.38 -11.87
N ASN A 81 19.66 11.08 -11.58
CA ASN A 81 18.91 10.04 -12.27
C ASN A 81 17.41 10.18 -12.08
N ILE A 82 16.96 10.55 -10.87
CA ILE A 82 15.55 10.82 -10.57
C ILE A 82 15.07 12.05 -11.34
N LEU A 83 15.79 13.16 -11.30
CA LEU A 83 15.41 14.38 -12.02
C LEU A 83 15.50 14.26 -13.55
N ASN A 84 16.33 13.35 -14.07
CA ASN A 84 16.50 13.13 -15.51
C ASN A 84 15.46 12.16 -16.10
N LYS A 85 15.22 11.03 -15.44
CA LYS A 85 14.31 9.96 -15.95
C LYS A 85 12.92 9.98 -15.33
N HIS A 86 12.83 10.34 -14.06
CA HIS A 86 11.63 10.21 -13.24
C HIS A 86 11.09 11.56 -12.73
N LYS A 87 11.41 12.67 -13.42
CA LYS A 87 11.03 14.03 -12.99
C LYS A 87 9.53 14.16 -12.68
N LYS A 88 8.69 13.67 -13.59
CA LYS A 88 7.23 13.75 -13.45
C LYS A 88 6.73 12.98 -12.22
N GLU A 89 7.26 11.78 -11.97
CA GLU A 89 6.90 10.95 -10.82
C GLU A 89 7.34 11.62 -9.52
N TYR A 90 8.57 12.15 -9.50
CA TYR A 90 9.12 12.88 -8.37
C TYR A 90 8.33 14.16 -8.05
N ASP A 91 7.97 14.96 -9.05
CA ASP A 91 7.15 16.17 -8.87
C ASP A 91 5.74 15.84 -8.38
N LEU A 92 5.15 14.72 -8.84
CA LEU A 92 3.87 14.22 -8.32
C LEU A 92 3.98 13.82 -6.85
N MET A 93 5.07 13.16 -6.44
CA MET A 93 5.32 12.81 -5.04
C MET A 93 5.53 14.03 -4.14
N LEU A 94 6.20 15.07 -4.64
CA LEU A 94 6.38 16.32 -3.89
C LEU A 94 5.05 17.06 -3.67
N LYS A 95 4.13 17.01 -4.63
CA LYS A 95 2.79 17.62 -4.53
C LYS A 95 1.88 16.85 -3.58
N ASP A 96 2.03 15.53 -3.52
CA ASP A 96 1.15 14.68 -2.76
C ASP A 96 1.67 14.50 -1.32
N LYS A 97 1.15 15.33 -0.40
CA LYS A 97 1.51 15.30 1.04
C LYS A 97 1.35 13.92 1.69
N PHE A 98 0.61 13.00 1.07
CA PHE A 98 0.35 11.66 1.57
C PHE A 98 1.37 10.59 1.12
N THR A 99 2.24 10.88 0.14
CA THR A 99 3.09 9.84 -0.49
C THR A 99 4.50 9.75 0.05
N VAL A 100 4.97 10.75 0.80
CA VAL A 100 6.24 10.68 1.52
C VAL A 100 5.92 10.35 2.98
N PRO A 101 5.99 9.08 3.44
CA PRO A 101 5.90 8.78 4.86
C PRO A 101 7.18 9.27 5.55
N ILE A 102 7.17 10.55 5.89
CA ILE A 102 8.19 11.22 6.71
C ILE A 102 7.98 10.85 8.19
N ASN A 103 6.76 10.46 8.59
CA ASN A 103 6.41 10.21 9.98
C ASN A 103 6.20 8.72 10.30
N PRO A 104 6.63 8.26 11.49
CA PRO A 104 6.34 6.91 12.00
C PRO A 104 4.83 6.59 12.06
N GLU A 105 3.99 7.61 12.16
CA GLU A 105 2.52 7.52 12.11
C GLU A 105 2.00 6.93 10.79
N ALA A 106 2.68 7.21 9.66
CA ALA A 106 2.29 6.66 8.37
C ALA A 106 2.54 5.14 8.26
N LYS A 107 3.55 4.62 8.99
CA LYS A 107 3.75 3.17 9.10
C LYS A 107 2.65 2.52 9.92
N ALA A 108 2.28 3.13 11.05
CA ALA A 108 1.17 2.64 11.86
C ALA A 108 -0.14 2.62 11.05
N PHE A 109 -0.41 3.69 10.29
CA PHE A 109 -1.55 3.76 9.38
C PHE A 109 -1.53 2.63 8.33
N PHE A 110 -0.37 2.34 7.73
CA PHE A 110 -0.23 1.22 6.80
C PHE A 110 -0.56 -0.14 7.45
N TYR A 111 0.00 -0.43 8.63
CA TYR A 111 -0.26 -1.69 9.33
C TYR A 111 -1.71 -1.83 9.78
N VAL A 112 -2.33 -0.75 10.27
CA VAL A 112 -3.75 -0.75 10.63
C VAL A 112 -4.62 -1.03 9.41
N ASN A 113 -4.37 -0.37 8.28
CA ASN A 113 -5.10 -0.62 7.04
C ASN A 113 -4.88 -2.05 6.51
N LEU A 114 -3.66 -2.59 6.65
CA LEU A 114 -3.37 -3.98 6.27
C LEU A 114 -4.18 -4.97 7.10
N VAL A 115 -4.26 -4.77 8.43
CA VAL A 115 -5.07 -5.61 9.32
C VAL A 115 -6.55 -5.53 8.97
N VAL A 116 -7.08 -4.32 8.76
CA VAL A 116 -8.47 -4.11 8.34
C VAL A 116 -8.75 -4.80 7.00
N PHE A 117 -7.82 -4.73 6.04
CA PHE A 117 -7.94 -5.38 4.75
C PHE A 117 -7.98 -6.91 4.86
N ILE A 118 -7.12 -7.50 5.69
CA ILE A 118 -7.13 -8.96 5.93
C ILE A 118 -8.46 -9.39 6.56
N LEU A 119 -8.98 -8.64 7.54
CA LEU A 119 -10.29 -8.91 8.13
C LEU A 119 -11.41 -8.79 7.10
N PHE A 120 -11.37 -7.78 6.24
CA PHE A 120 -12.33 -7.61 5.15
C PHE A 120 -12.31 -8.80 4.19
N ILE A 121 -11.12 -9.23 3.73
CA ILE A 121 -11.01 -10.41 2.86
C ILE A 121 -11.55 -11.66 3.55
N ALA A 122 -11.23 -11.88 4.83
CA ALA A 122 -11.75 -13.04 5.56
C ALA A 122 -13.29 -13.07 5.59
N VAL A 123 -13.94 -11.91 5.82
CA VAL A 123 -15.40 -11.77 5.79
C VAL A 123 -15.95 -11.97 4.37
N LEU A 124 -15.30 -11.39 3.36
CA LEU A 124 -15.72 -11.51 1.97
C LEU A 124 -15.63 -12.96 1.48
N THR A 125 -14.55 -13.67 1.80
CA THR A 125 -14.39 -15.10 1.47
C THR A 125 -15.48 -15.94 2.13
N ASP A 126 -15.79 -15.69 3.40
CA ASP A 126 -16.84 -16.41 4.13
C ASP A 126 -18.24 -16.15 3.53
N LEU A 127 -18.51 -14.90 3.12
CA LEU A 127 -19.72 -14.53 2.37
C LEU A 127 -19.80 -15.23 1.02
N LEU A 128 -18.71 -15.26 0.25
CA LEU A 128 -18.67 -15.91 -1.06
C LEU A 128 -18.87 -17.43 -0.95
N VAL A 129 -18.21 -18.09 0.00
CA VAL A 129 -18.41 -19.53 0.26
C VAL A 129 -19.85 -19.82 0.67
N SER A 130 -20.41 -18.98 1.53
CA SER A 130 -21.80 -19.06 1.96
C SER A 130 -22.77 -18.90 0.80
N PHE A 131 -22.53 -17.91 -0.05
CA PHE A 131 -23.34 -17.64 -1.24
C PHE A 131 -23.25 -18.79 -2.26
N MET A 132 -22.06 -19.33 -2.51
CA MET A 132 -21.86 -20.50 -3.38
C MET A 132 -22.62 -21.72 -2.86
N ARG A 133 -22.55 -22.01 -1.55
CA ARG A 133 -23.34 -23.09 -0.93
C ARG A 133 -24.84 -22.86 -1.08
N PHE A 134 -25.29 -21.63 -0.92
CA PHE A 134 -26.69 -21.26 -1.13
C PHE A 134 -27.13 -21.53 -2.58
N LEU A 135 -26.33 -21.14 -3.58
CA LEU A 135 -26.63 -21.40 -4.99
C LEU A 135 -26.66 -22.90 -5.32
N ILE A 136 -25.69 -23.67 -4.81
CA ILE A 136 -25.64 -25.14 -5.00
C ILE A 136 -26.89 -25.80 -4.40
N ASN A 137 -27.25 -25.42 -3.16
CA ASN A 137 -28.45 -25.93 -2.52
C ASN A 137 -29.70 -25.53 -3.30
N ARG A 138 -29.81 -24.27 -3.75
CA ARG A 138 -30.97 -23.80 -4.52
C ARG A 138 -31.16 -24.59 -5.82
N ARG A 139 -30.09 -24.86 -6.57
CA ARG A 139 -30.14 -25.71 -7.77
C ARG A 139 -30.59 -27.14 -7.47
N LYS A 140 -30.19 -27.70 -6.33
CA LYS A 140 -30.58 -29.07 -5.91
C LYS A 140 -32.08 -29.21 -5.66
N TYR A 141 -32.78 -28.11 -5.35
CA TYR A 141 -34.21 -28.10 -5.04
C TYR A 141 -35.04 -27.31 -6.05
N GLU A 142 -34.45 -26.86 -7.16
CA GLU A 142 -35.19 -26.28 -8.28
C GLU A 142 -36.07 -27.38 -8.93
N GLY A 143 -37.39 -27.23 -8.83
CA GLY A 143 -38.38 -28.18 -9.36
C GLY A 143 -39.06 -29.06 -8.31
N VAL A 144 -38.68 -28.98 -7.03
CA VAL A 144 -39.34 -29.71 -5.94
C VAL A 144 -40.63 -29.00 -5.53
N ASN A 145 -41.72 -29.77 -5.35
CA ASN A 145 -43.02 -29.20 -5.00
C ASN A 145 -43.05 -28.70 -3.53
N LYS A 146 -43.82 -27.66 -3.19
CA LYS A 146 -43.81 -27.02 -1.85
C LYS A 146 -44.07 -28.00 -0.69
N ALA A 147 -44.85 -29.06 -0.94
CA ALA A 147 -45.14 -30.10 0.04
C ALA A 147 -43.93 -31.02 0.32
N GLU A 148 -43.15 -31.35 -0.72
CA GLU A 148 -41.91 -32.12 -0.60
C GLU A 148 -40.79 -31.29 0.02
N GLU A 149 -40.72 -30.00 -0.31
CA GLU A 149 -39.79 -29.06 0.33
C GLU A 149 -39.99 -29.00 1.85
N LYS A 150 -41.26 -28.98 2.32
CA LYS A 150 -41.58 -28.98 3.75
C LYS A 150 -41.19 -30.30 4.44
N LYS A 151 -41.24 -31.43 3.73
CA LYS A 151 -40.75 -32.73 4.23
C LYS A 151 -39.23 -32.76 4.31
N LEU A 152 -38.53 -32.29 3.27
CA LEU A 152 -37.07 -32.21 3.22
C LEU A 152 -36.47 -31.20 4.21
N ARG A 153 -37.20 -30.14 4.57
CA ARG A 153 -36.82 -29.24 5.68
C ARG A 153 -36.97 -29.90 7.05
N ARG A 154 -37.95 -30.80 7.21
CA ARG A 154 -38.18 -31.55 8.47
C ARG A 154 -37.23 -32.73 8.64
N SER A 155 -36.82 -33.38 7.55
CA SER A 155 -35.79 -34.44 7.57
C SER A 155 -34.38 -33.90 7.81
N GLY A 156 -34.18 -32.58 7.68
CA GLY A 156 -32.88 -31.93 7.83
C GLY A 156 -32.01 -31.96 6.57
N ASP A 157 -32.53 -32.51 5.47
CA ASP A 157 -31.82 -32.58 4.18
C ASP A 157 -31.65 -31.20 3.55
N ILE A 158 -32.64 -30.31 3.73
CA ILE A 158 -32.50 -28.90 3.38
C ILE A 158 -31.84 -28.17 4.55
N GLN A 159 -30.55 -27.90 4.38
CA GLN A 159 -29.81 -27.05 5.31
C GLN A 159 -30.32 -25.61 5.18
N VAL A 160 -31.14 -25.17 6.13
CA VAL A 160 -31.57 -23.77 6.24
C VAL A 160 -30.33 -22.92 6.50
N PHE A 161 -30.11 -21.93 5.63
CA PHE A 161 -28.98 -21.02 5.74
C PHE A 161 -29.14 -20.18 7.02
N GLY A 162 -28.25 -20.41 7.99
CA GLY A 162 -28.23 -19.70 9.27
C GLY A 162 -26.88 -19.02 9.49
N TRP A 163 -26.90 -17.83 10.07
CA TRP A 163 -25.72 -17.03 10.43
C TRP A 163 -24.70 -17.83 11.24
N ASP A 164 -25.14 -18.83 12.00
CA ASP A 164 -24.28 -19.70 12.81
C ASP A 164 -23.30 -20.58 12.01
N ARG A 165 -23.49 -20.72 10.69
CA ARG A 165 -22.59 -21.49 9.83
C ARG A 165 -21.44 -20.68 9.25
N MET A 166 -21.53 -19.35 9.27
CA MET A 166 -20.44 -18.46 8.85
C MET A 166 -19.21 -18.69 9.74
N TYR A 167 -18.05 -18.91 9.13
CA TYR A 167 -16.80 -19.15 9.85
C TYR A 167 -16.41 -17.94 10.70
N THR A 168 -16.68 -16.72 10.21
CA THR A 168 -16.44 -15.46 10.92
C THR A 168 -17.27 -15.35 12.20
N VAL A 169 -18.56 -15.70 12.13
CA VAL A 169 -19.46 -15.72 13.31
C VAL A 169 -19.02 -16.76 14.33
N ARG A 170 -18.60 -17.96 13.87
CA ARG A 170 -18.06 -19.00 14.76
C ARG A 170 -16.75 -18.58 15.42
N LEU A 171 -15.86 -17.93 14.68
CA LEU A 171 -14.61 -17.38 15.20
C LEU A 171 -14.89 -16.30 16.25
N TYR A 172 -15.77 -15.34 15.95
CA TYR A 172 -16.20 -14.31 16.91
C TYR A 172 -16.78 -14.92 18.19
N LYS A 173 -17.68 -15.90 18.09
CA LYS A 173 -18.25 -16.61 19.26
C LYS A 173 -17.20 -17.37 20.06
N ARG A 174 -16.11 -17.84 19.43
CA ARG A 174 -15.00 -18.53 20.09
C ARG A 174 -14.07 -17.53 20.79
N VAL A 175 -13.73 -16.43 20.13
CA VAL A 175 -12.93 -15.32 20.70
C VAL A 175 -13.67 -14.69 21.89
N LYS A 176 -14.96 -14.36 21.73
CA LYS A 176 -15.79 -13.81 22.82
C LYS A 176 -15.80 -14.71 24.07
N ARG A 177 -15.80 -16.03 23.90
CA ARG A 177 -15.73 -16.99 25.01
C ARG A 177 -14.38 -17.03 25.73
N ILE A 178 -13.30 -16.66 25.05
CA ILE A 178 -11.95 -16.61 25.63
C ILE A 178 -11.76 -15.31 26.41
N PHE A 179 -12.33 -14.20 25.94
CA PHE A 179 -12.16 -12.87 26.55
C PHE A 179 -13.20 -12.51 27.64
N ILE A 180 -14.34 -13.22 27.71
CA ILE A 180 -15.36 -13.03 28.77
C ILE A 180 -15.27 -14.21 29.76
N ARG A 181 -14.07 -14.48 30.26
CA ARG A 181 -13.81 -15.43 31.33
C ARG A 181 -13.06 -14.70 32.44
#